data_AF-A0A534JR30-F1
#
_entry.id   AF-A0A534JR30-F1
#
_cell.length_a   1.000
_cell.length_b   1.000
_cell.length_c   1.000
_cell.angle_alpha   90.00
_cell.angle_beta   90.00
_cell.angle_gamma   90.00
#
_symmetry.space_group_name_H-M   'P 1'
#
loop_
_entity.id
_entity.type
_entity.pdbx_description
1 polymer ?
#
loop_
_entity_poly.entity_id
_entity_poly.type
_entity_poly.pdbx_seq_one_letter_code
_entity_poly.pdbx_strand_id
1 'polypeptide(L)'
;MTWNHRFSLAKYNNVQTFKYGFKSNSTTTIYASVTITGVDGVGVNGFTLTSQVFTLTPNKNIANQQLTQTFDSSQVGDTFTFTAVIHWGTTPTNDPSQLPFTSTLTNGAPTSGSFTVLA
;
A
#
# COMPACT_ATOMS: atom_id res chain seq x y z
N MET A 1 -6.76 8.66 -15.11
CA MET A 1 -7.55 7.69 -14.34
C MET A 1 -7.51 8.12 -12.88
N THR A 2 -8.65 8.09 -12.18
CA THR A 2 -8.78 8.66 -10.83
C THR A 2 -9.07 7.55 -9.83
N TRP A 3 -8.38 7.56 -8.70
CA TRP A 3 -8.47 6.54 -7.66
C TRP A 3 -8.96 7.14 -6.35
N ASN A 4 -9.83 6.42 -5.63
CA ASN A 4 -10.18 6.75 -4.26
C ASN A 4 -9.52 5.73 -3.33
N HIS A 5 -8.81 6.23 -2.32
CA HIS A 5 -8.02 5.42 -1.39
C HIS A 5 -8.60 5.55 0.02
N ARG A 6 -8.51 4.48 0.81
CA ARG A 6 -8.66 4.55 2.26
C ARG A 6 -7.53 3.77 2.88
N PHE A 7 -6.72 4.44 3.69
CA PHE A 7 -5.62 3.84 4.42
C PHE A 7 -5.85 4.06 5.91
N SER A 8 -5.60 3.03 6.71
CA SER A 8 -5.60 3.17 8.17
C SER A 8 -4.54 2.28 8.80
N LEU A 9 -3.95 2.81 9.87
CA LEU A 9 -2.86 2.19 10.60
C LEU A 9 -3.40 1.52 11.88
N ALA A 10 -3.01 0.28 12.15
CA ALA A 10 -3.27 -0.38 13.44
C ALA A 10 -1.98 -1.01 13.97
N LYS A 11 -1.73 -0.84 15.28
CA LYS A 11 -0.51 -1.30 15.95
C LYS A 11 -0.85 -2.35 17.01
N TYR A 12 -0.06 -3.42 17.08
CA TYR A 12 -0.10 -4.39 18.17
C TYR A 12 1.31 -4.94 18.39
N ASN A 13 1.92 -4.63 19.53
CA ASN A 13 3.33 -4.93 19.85
C ASN A 13 4.28 -4.43 18.74
N ASN A 14 5.25 -5.26 18.34
CA ASN A 14 6.18 -5.05 17.23
C ASN A 14 5.59 -5.28 15.83
N VAL A 15 4.27 -5.41 15.69
CA VAL A 15 3.59 -5.64 14.41
C VAL A 15 2.85 -4.39 13.94
N GLN A 16 3.18 -3.94 12.74
CA GLN A 16 2.49 -2.87 12.05
C GLN A 16 1.54 -3.43 10.99
N THR A 17 0.24 -3.17 11.16
CA THR A 17 -0.78 -3.53 10.18
C THR A 17 -1.21 -2.31 9.36
N PHE A 18 -1.13 -2.47 8.04
CA PHE A 18 -1.50 -1.51 7.02
C PHE A 18 -2.83 -1.94 6.40
N LYS A 19 -3.94 -1.30 6.78
CA LYS A 19 -5.25 -1.59 6.17
C LYS A 19 -5.48 -0.66 5.00
N TYR A 20 -5.87 -1.21 3.85
CA TYR A 20 -6.08 -0.45 2.64
C TYR A 20 -7.30 -0.90 1.85
N GLY A 21 -7.81 0.02 1.04
CA GLY A 21 -8.82 -0.23 0.03
C GLY A 21 -8.67 0.80 -1.09
N PHE A 22 -9.06 0.41 -2.29
CA PHE A 22 -8.99 1.27 -3.44
C PHE A 22 -10.16 1.02 -4.41
N LYS A 23 -10.61 2.09 -5.05
CA LYS A 23 -11.64 2.05 -6.10
C LYS A 23 -11.06 2.60 -7.39
N SER A 24 -11.19 1.83 -8.46
CA SER A 24 -10.97 2.29 -9.83
C SER A 24 -12.26 2.86 -10.40
N ASN A 25 -12.17 4.00 -11.10
CA ASN A 25 -13.26 4.52 -11.93
C ASN A 25 -13.17 4.03 -13.39
N SER A 26 -12.40 2.97 -13.66
CA SER A 26 -12.27 2.40 -15.00
C SER A 26 -13.57 1.73 -15.45
N THR A 27 -13.88 1.90 -16.73
CA THR A 27 -14.95 1.19 -17.44
C THR A 27 -14.49 -0.14 -18.04
N THR A 28 -13.20 -0.46 -17.93
CA THR A 28 -12.59 -1.72 -18.37
C THR A 28 -12.02 -2.49 -17.18
N THR A 29 -11.81 -3.80 -17.37
CA THR A 29 -11.10 -4.62 -16.39
C THR A 29 -9.66 -4.13 -16.24
N ILE A 30 -9.21 -4.03 -15.00
CA ILE A 30 -7.85 -3.66 -14.66
C ILE A 30 -7.23 -4.68 -13.70
N TYR A 31 -5.91 -4.67 -13.66
CA TYR A 31 -5.10 -5.44 -12.74
C TYR A 31 -4.36 -4.44 -11.87
N ALA A 32 -4.38 -4.62 -10.55
CA ALA A 32 -3.79 -3.66 -9.62
C ALA A 32 -3.15 -4.34 -8.41
N SER A 33 -2.06 -3.77 -7.91
CA SER A 33 -1.41 -4.16 -6.65
C SER A 33 -1.09 -2.92 -5.83
N VAL A 34 -0.81 -3.10 -4.54
CA VAL A 34 -0.37 -2.04 -3.64
C VAL A 34 1.01 -2.36 -3.13
N THR A 35 1.91 -1.39 -3.24
CA THR A 35 3.24 -1.42 -2.64
C THR A 35 3.29 -0.41 -1.51
N ILE A 36 3.74 -0.82 -0.33
CA ILE A 36 3.98 0.05 0.82
C ILE A 36 5.47 0.00 1.14
N THR A 37 6.13 1.14 1.05
CA THR A 37 7.55 1.29 1.39
C THR A 37 7.68 2.13 2.64
N GLY A 38 8.46 1.66 3.61
CA GLY A 38 8.85 2.42 4.78
C GLY A 38 10.31 2.84 4.70
N VAL A 39 10.57 4.11 4.97
CA VAL A 39 11.92 4.65 5.14
C VAL A 39 12.11 5.09 6.58
N ASP A 40 13.29 4.86 7.16
CA ASP A 40 13.62 5.34 8.50
C ASP A 40 13.85 6.87 8.52
N GLY A 41 14.10 7.42 9.72
CA GLY A 41 14.35 8.85 9.91
C GLY A 41 15.61 9.40 9.20
N VAL A 42 16.42 8.52 8.60
CA VAL A 42 17.64 8.87 7.85
C VAL A 42 17.49 8.61 6.34
N GLY A 43 16.32 8.13 5.89
CA GLY A 43 15.98 7.90 4.49
C GLY A 43 16.36 6.53 3.95
N VAL A 44 16.79 5.59 4.81
CA VAL A 44 17.09 4.20 4.41
C VAL A 44 15.79 3.41 4.32
N ASN A 45 15.65 2.60 3.27
CA ASN A 45 14.50 1.69 3.12
C ASN A 45 14.55 0.64 4.25
N GLY A 46 13.57 0.69 5.14
CA GLY A 46 13.43 -0.24 6.25
C GLY A 46 12.58 -1.46 5.90
N PHE A 47 11.55 -1.29 5.06
CA PHE A 47 10.71 -2.39 4.61
C PHE A 47 9.96 -2.06 3.31
N THR A 48 9.57 -3.10 2.58
CA THR A 48 8.67 -3.01 1.43
C THR A 48 7.68 -4.17 1.49
N LEU A 49 6.39 -3.85 1.46
CA LEU A 49 5.29 -4.81 1.40
C LEU A 49 4.57 -4.67 0.07
N THR A 50 4.37 -5.76 -0.65
CA THR A 50 3.65 -5.77 -1.92
C THR A 50 2.49 -6.74 -1.85
N SER A 51 1.30 -6.29 -2.23
CA SER A 51 0.14 -7.18 -2.31
C SER A 51 0.20 -8.08 -3.54
N GLN A 52 -0.61 -9.14 -3.53
CA GLN A 52 -0.98 -9.84 -4.77
C GLN A 52 -1.63 -8.88 -5.78
N VAL A 53 -1.68 -9.30 -7.05
CA VAL A 53 -2.44 -8.61 -8.08
C VAL A 53 -3.93 -8.91 -7.92
N PHE A 54 -4.75 -7.87 -7.88
CA PHE A 54 -6.20 -7.94 -7.89
C PHE A 54 -6.72 -7.67 -9.30
N THR A 55 -7.64 -8.52 -9.77
CA THR A 55 -8.43 -8.27 -10.97
C THR A 55 -9.69 -7.51 -10.59
N LEU A 56 -9.84 -6.27 -11.07
CA LEU A 56 -11.05 -5.47 -10.87
C LEU A 56 -11.81 -5.38 -12.17
N THR A 57 -13.02 -5.93 -12.19
CA THR A 57 -13.98 -5.68 -13.27
C THR A 57 -14.49 -4.22 -13.22
N PRO A 58 -15.09 -3.71 -14.30
CA PRO A 58 -15.54 -2.32 -14.37
C PRO A 58 -16.37 -1.90 -13.15
N ASN A 59 -16.07 -0.72 -12.60
CA ASN A 59 -16.75 -0.13 -11.44
C ASN A 59 -16.70 -0.95 -10.13
N LYS A 60 -15.82 -1.96 -10.01
CA LYS A 60 -15.60 -2.66 -8.73
C LYS A 60 -14.52 -2.00 -7.88
N ASN A 61 -14.61 -2.24 -6.57
CA ASN A 61 -13.68 -1.75 -5.57
C ASN A 61 -13.10 -2.90 -4.76
N ILE A 62 -11.90 -2.66 -4.24
CA ILE A 62 -11.25 -3.51 -3.24
C ILE A 62 -11.31 -2.78 -1.89
N ALA A 63 -11.67 -3.50 -0.84
CA ALA A 63 -11.78 -2.95 0.51
C ALA A 63 -11.22 -3.93 1.54
N ASN A 64 -10.88 -3.40 2.72
CA ASN A 64 -10.48 -4.16 3.91
C ASN A 64 -9.31 -5.13 3.67
N GLN A 65 -8.39 -4.79 2.78
CA GLN A 65 -7.16 -5.54 2.60
C GLN A 65 -6.14 -5.15 3.66
N GLN A 66 -5.20 -6.05 3.94
CA GLN A 66 -4.18 -5.84 4.95
C GLN A 66 -2.82 -6.34 4.49
N LEU A 67 -1.79 -5.56 4.80
CA LEU A 67 -0.39 -5.96 4.76
C LEU A 67 0.19 -5.76 6.16
N THR A 68 1.10 -6.63 6.58
CA THR A 68 1.68 -6.60 7.92
C THR A 68 3.20 -6.63 7.84
N GLN A 69 3.85 -5.75 8.61
CA GLN A 69 5.29 -5.79 8.86
C GLN A 69 5.52 -6.14 10.33
N THR A 70 6.31 -7.17 10.58
CA THR A 70 6.84 -7.46 11.92
C THR A 70 8.23 -6.85 12.03
N PHE A 71 8.48 -6.09 13.08
CA PHE A 71 9.77 -5.45 13.33
C PHE A 71 10.58 -6.24 14.34
N ASP A 72 11.91 -6.24 14.17
CA ASP A 72 12.81 -6.83 15.15
C ASP A 72 12.82 -6.00 16.42
N SER A 73 13.13 -6.64 17.56
CA SER A 73 13.19 -5.95 18.85
C SER A 73 14.23 -4.83 18.88
N SER A 74 15.26 -4.89 18.04
CA SER A 74 16.28 -3.83 17.89
C SER A 74 15.74 -2.56 17.24
N GLN A 75 14.60 -2.64 16.56
CA GLN A 75 13.96 -1.52 15.86
C GLN A 75 12.89 -0.84 16.72
N VAL A 76 12.66 -1.31 17.96
CA VAL A 76 11.73 -0.67 18.89
C VAL A 76 12.23 0.74 19.19
N GLY A 77 11.36 1.74 19.01
CA GLY A 77 11.70 3.16 19.12
C GLY A 77 12.06 3.82 17.79
N ASP A 78 12.36 3.05 16.74
CA ASP A 78 12.58 3.61 15.41
C ASP A 78 11.29 4.18 14.84
N THR A 79 11.41 5.31 14.14
CA THR A 79 10.30 5.95 13.44
C THR A 79 10.48 5.78 11.94
N PHE A 80 9.48 5.17 11.31
CA PHE A 80 9.41 5.01 9.87
C PHE A 80 8.38 5.96 9.27
N THR A 81 8.73 6.56 8.13
CA THR A 81 7.78 7.22 7.24
C THR A 81 7.43 6.23 6.13
N PHE A 82 6.16 5.87 6.01
CA PHE A 82 5.70 4.97 4.96
C PHE A 82 5.05 5.74 3.81
N THR A 83 5.06 5.14 2.62
CA THR A 83 4.31 5.57 1.44
C THR A 83 3.69 4.35 0.76
N ALA A 84 2.43 4.47 0.34
CA ALA A 84 1.65 3.45 -0.34
C ALA A 84 1.34 3.90 -1.78
N VAL A 85 1.62 3.03 -2.75
CA VAL A 85 1.43 3.28 -4.18
C VAL A 85 0.60 2.14 -4.78
N ILE A 86 -0.41 2.47 -5.59
CA ILE A 86 -1.10 1.47 -6.40
C ILE A 86 -0.36 1.34 -7.72
N HIS A 87 0.09 0.13 -8.05
CA HIS A 87 0.54 -0.21 -9.40
C HIS A 87 -0.66 -0.79 -10.16
N TRP A 88 -0.81 -0.48 -11.44
CA TRP A 88 -1.94 -0.97 -12.23
C TRP A 88 -1.63 -1.10 -13.73
N GLY A 89 -2.47 -1.87 -14.42
CA GLY A 89 -2.41 -2.11 -15.86
C GLY A 89 -3.70 -2.71 -16.40
N THR A 90 -3.83 -2.79 -17.72
CA THR A 90 -4.98 -3.40 -18.41
C THR A 90 -4.67 -4.78 -19.00
N THR A 91 -3.38 -5.12 -19.10
CA THR A 91 -2.92 -6.45 -19.53
C THR A 91 -3.03 -7.43 -18.35
N PRO A 92 -3.62 -8.63 -18.56
CA PRO A 92 -3.67 -9.66 -17.53
C PRO A 92 -2.28 -10.05 -17.02
N THR A 93 -2.11 -10.01 -15.70
CA THR A 93 -0.90 -10.48 -15.02
C THR A 93 -1.24 -10.89 -13.58
N ASN A 94 -0.41 -11.77 -13.02
CA ASN A 94 -0.38 -12.11 -11.61
C ASN A 94 0.90 -11.58 -10.91
N ASP A 95 1.79 -10.91 -11.65
CA ASP A 95 3.05 -10.36 -11.19
C ASP A 95 2.95 -8.84 -11.00
N PRO A 96 3.03 -8.32 -9.76
CA PRO A 96 3.00 -6.89 -9.48
C PRO A 96 4.05 -6.08 -10.24
N SER A 97 5.20 -6.66 -10.57
CA SER A 97 6.30 -5.95 -11.25
C SER A 97 6.00 -5.64 -12.72
N GLN A 98 5.03 -6.33 -13.31
CA GLN A 98 4.60 -6.14 -14.70
C GLN A 98 3.55 -5.04 -14.86
N LEU A 99 3.07 -4.44 -13.77
CA LEU A 99 2.06 -3.38 -13.80
C LEU A 99 2.74 -2.03 -14.13
N PRO A 100 2.52 -1.47 -15.33
CA PRO A 100 3.37 -0.40 -15.87
C PRO A 100 3.02 1.00 -15.35
N PHE A 101 1.85 1.16 -14.73
CA PHE A 101 1.36 2.45 -14.30
C PHE A 101 1.30 2.53 -12.77
N THR A 102 1.53 3.73 -12.24
CA THR A 102 1.33 4.03 -10.82
C THR A 102 0.16 5.00 -10.65
N SER A 103 -0.55 4.91 -9.53
CA SER A 103 -1.60 5.88 -9.19
C SER A 103 -0.99 7.24 -8.88
N THR A 104 -1.52 8.30 -9.50
CA THR A 104 -1.24 9.69 -9.13
C THR A 104 -2.34 10.22 -8.19
N LEU A 105 -1.94 10.92 -7.13
CA LEU A 105 -2.85 11.41 -6.10
C LEU A 105 -3.81 12.43 -6.68
N THR A 106 -5.11 12.24 -6.49
CA THR A 106 -6.11 13.24 -6.89
C THR A 106 -7.03 13.67 -5.76
N ASN A 107 -6.99 13.05 -4.56
CA ASN A 107 -8.05 13.27 -3.57
C ASN A 107 -7.68 13.09 -2.08
N GLY A 108 -6.48 13.51 -1.65
CA GLY A 108 -6.19 13.79 -0.23
C GLY A 108 -6.19 12.61 0.77
N ALA A 109 -6.46 11.38 0.35
CA ALA A 109 -6.29 10.22 1.22
C ALA A 109 -4.80 10.04 1.58
N PRO A 110 -4.43 9.88 2.85
CA PRO A 110 -3.04 9.72 3.26
C PRO A 110 -2.52 8.40 2.70
N THR A 111 -1.73 8.47 1.62
CA THR A 111 -0.91 7.36 1.16
C THR A 111 0.41 7.29 1.90
N SER A 112 0.72 8.30 2.71
CA SER A 112 1.89 8.32 3.55
C SER A 112 1.52 8.69 4.99
N GLY A 113 2.44 8.37 5.88
CA GLY A 113 2.34 8.70 7.30
C GLY A 113 3.60 8.23 8.00
N SER A 114 3.67 8.48 9.30
CA SER A 114 4.77 7.98 10.11
C SER A 114 4.26 7.17 11.29
N PHE A 115 5.09 6.24 11.75
CA PHE A 115 4.85 5.51 12.98
C PHE A 115 6.16 5.15 13.66
N THR A 116 6.14 5.18 14.98
CA THR A 116 7.18 4.58 15.82
C THR A 116 6.85 3.13 16.12
N VAL A 117 7.84 2.25 16.01
CA VAL A 117 7.75 0.84 16.40
C VAL A 117 7.64 0.75 17.92
N LEU A 118 6.68 -0.02 18.41
CA LEU A 118 6.41 -0.21 19.83
C LEU A 118 6.84 -1.61 20.27
N ALA A 119 7.12 -1.76 21.56
CA ALA A 119 7.34 -3.05 22.20
C ALA A 119 6.02 -3.82 22.38
#